data_AF-A0A0G0AX20-F1
#
_entry.id   AF-A0A0G0AX20-F1
#
_cell.length_a   1.000
_cell.length_b   1.000
_cell.length_c   1.000
_cell.angle_alpha   90.00
_cell.angle_beta   90.00
_cell.angle_gamma   90.00
#
_symmetry.space_group_name_H-M   'P 1'
#
loop_
_entity.id
_entity.type
_entity.pdbx_description
1 polymer ?
#
loop_
_entity_poly.entity_id
_entity_poly.type
_entity_poly.pdbx_seq_one_letter_code
_entity_poly.pdbx_strand_id
1 'polypeptide(L)' 'LNHELGHLLGLININYKSSIDHEDANNPYHSNNEESVMFWVVEDISVVNLFRGGPPYQFDLADKHDLEKIKKGEY' A
#
# COMPACT_ATOMS: atom_id res chain seq x y z
N LEU A 1 -4.68 -9.97 2.73
CA LEU A 1 -5.26 -9.49 4.02
C LEU A 1 -4.67 -8.15 4.43
N ASN A 2 -3.34 -8.02 4.60
CA ASN A 2 -2.72 -6.74 4.97
C ASN A 2 -3.01 -5.62 3.95
N HIS A 3 -3.05 -5.94 2.66
CA HIS A 3 -3.46 -5.03 1.57
C HIS A 3 -4.84 -4.39 1.84
N GLU A 4 -5.88 -5.24 1.92
CA GLU A 4 -7.24 -4.80 2.25
C GLU A 4 -7.35 -4.07 3.59
N LEU A 5 -6.58 -4.49 4.58
CA LEU A 5 -6.53 -3.78 5.87
C LEU A 5 -5.93 -2.38 5.71
N GLY A 6 -4.92 -2.22 4.84
CA GLY A 6 -4.37 -0.91 4.49
C GLY A 6 -5.42 0.00 3.85
N HIS A 7 -6.22 -0.52 2.91
CA HIS A 7 -7.34 0.24 2.34
C HIS A 7 -8.39 0.62 3.40
N LEU A 8 -8.75 -0.32 4.27
CA LEU A 8 -9.70 -0.07 5.37
C LEU A 8 -9.19 1.04 6.31
N LEU A 9 -7.89 1.07 6.58
CA LEU A 9 -7.25 2.09 7.41
C LEU A 9 -7.05 3.42 6.66
N GLY A 10 -7.34 3.48 5.36
CA GLY A 10 -7.30 4.70 4.56
C GLY A 10 -5.93 5.03 3.97
N LEU A 11 -5.01 4.05 3.89
CA LEU A 11 -3.72 4.22 3.24
C LEU A 11 -3.86 4.53 1.75
N ILE A 12 -2.79 5.09 1.19
CA ILE A 12 -2.69 5.51 -0.21
C ILE A 12 -3.86 6.43 -0.61
N ASN A 13 -3.97 7.58 0.05
CA ASN A 13 -4.88 8.66 -0.37
C ASN A 13 -6.39 8.32 -0.40
N ILE A 14 -6.85 7.22 0.22
CA ILE A 14 -8.29 6.90 0.29
C ILE A 14 -9.02 7.87 1.24
N ASN A 15 -8.59 7.94 2.50
CA ASN A 15 -9.22 8.80 3.53
C ASN A 15 -8.22 9.72 4.22
N TYR A 16 -6.93 9.48 4.01
CA TYR A 16 -5.82 10.28 4.51
C TYR A 16 -4.93 10.62 3.32
N LYS A 17 -4.64 11.91 3.11
CA LYS A 17 -3.71 12.33 2.06
C LYS A 17 -2.29 12.24 2.58
N SER A 18 -1.50 11.33 2.03
CA SER A 18 -0.13 11.15 2.45
C SER A 18 0.70 12.40 2.21
N SER A 19 1.60 12.69 3.16
CA SER A 19 2.67 13.67 2.95
C SER A 19 3.82 13.13 2.12
N ILE A 20 3.84 11.82 1.86
CA ILE A 20 4.81 11.14 1.02
C ILE A 20 4.11 10.80 -0.29
N ASP A 21 4.68 11.22 -1.42
CA ASP A 21 4.14 10.87 -2.73
C ASP A 21 4.50 9.42 -3.08
N HIS A 22 3.55 8.52 -2.83
CA HIS A 22 3.73 7.09 -3.08
C HIS A 22 2.50 6.40 -3.67
N GLU A 23 1.52 7.16 -4.18
CA GLU A 23 0.42 6.60 -4.95
C GLU A 23 0.87 6.35 -6.39
N ASP A 24 0.48 5.20 -6.94
CA ASP A 24 0.68 4.88 -8.35
C ASP A 24 -0.30 5.68 -9.22
N ALA A 25 0.24 6.46 -10.16
CA ALA A 25 -0.56 7.34 -11.02
C ALA A 25 -1.55 6.60 -11.94
N ASN A 26 -1.32 5.30 -12.21
CA ASN A 26 -2.16 4.48 -13.09
C ASN A 26 -3.06 3.52 -12.30
N ASN A 27 -2.77 3.30 -11.02
CA ASN A 27 -3.51 2.43 -10.12
C ASN A 27 -3.88 3.23 -8.86
N PRO A 28 -4.94 4.05 -8.92
CA PRO A 28 -5.38 4.83 -7.77
C PRO A 28 -5.56 3.97 -6.52
N TYR A 29 -5.24 4.54 -5.37
CA TYR A 29 -5.27 3.87 -4.07
C TYR A 29 -4.25 2.74 -3.87
N HIS A 30 -3.30 2.57 -4.79
CA HIS A 30 -2.21 1.60 -4.67
C HIS A 30 -0.84 2.26 -4.64
N SER A 31 0.11 1.62 -3.96
CA SER A 31 1.47 2.13 -3.89
C SER A 31 2.17 2.04 -5.24
N ASN A 32 3.05 2.99 -5.54
CA ASN A 32 4.00 2.91 -6.66
C ASN A 32 5.25 2.07 -6.33
N ASN A 33 5.37 1.57 -5.09
CA ASN A 33 6.49 0.75 -4.63
C ASN A 33 6.15 -0.75 -4.73
N GLU A 34 6.86 -1.47 -5.61
CA GLU A 34 6.65 -2.91 -5.83
C GLU A 34 6.97 -3.80 -4.59
N GLU A 35 7.69 -3.25 -3.60
CA GLU A 35 7.99 -3.96 -2.35
C GLU A 35 6.93 -3.73 -1.25
N SER A 36 6.01 -2.77 -1.45
CA SER A 36 4.94 -2.50 -0.51
C SER A 36 3.80 -3.50 -0.66
N VAL A 37 3.25 -3.97 0.46
CA VAL A 37 2.01 -4.75 0.45
C VAL A 37 0.82 -3.98 -0.11
N MET A 38 0.91 -2.65 -0.28
CA MET A 38 -0.09 -1.81 -0.94
C MET A 38 0.12 -1.71 -2.46
N PHE A 39 1.11 -2.41 -3.03
CA PHE A 39 1.29 -2.48 -4.49
C PHE A 39 0.11 -3.20 -5.15
N TRP A 40 -0.41 -2.66 -6.26
CA TRP A 40 -1.61 -3.16 -6.94
C TRP A 40 -1.53 -4.64 -7.35
N VAL A 41 -0.33 -5.13 -7.66
CA VAL A 41 -0.11 -6.52 -8.08
C VAL A 41 -0.39 -7.52 -6.95
N VAL A 42 -0.44 -7.08 -5.69
CA VAL A 42 -0.80 -7.94 -4.54
C VAL A 42 -2.22 -8.50 -4.66
N GLU A 43 -3.12 -7.79 -5.35
CA GLU A 43 -4.47 -8.25 -5.66
C GLU A 43 -4.50 -9.39 -6.71
N ASP A 44 -3.44 -9.54 -7.51
CA ASP A 44 -3.35 -10.53 -8.59
C ASP A 44 -2.52 -11.75 -8.18
N ILE A 45 -3.18 -12.92 -8.11
CA ILE A 45 -2.51 -14.22 -7.90
C ILE A 45 -2.10 -14.81 -9.25
N SER A 46 -1.23 -14.12 -9.98
CA SER A 46 -0.69 -14.61 -11.25
C SER A 46 0.51 -15.55 -11.06
N VAL A 47 0.70 -16.49 -11.99
CA VAL A 47 1.89 -17.37 -12.03
C VAL A 47 3.19 -16.57 -12.15
N VAL A 48 3.14 -15.40 -12.80
CA VAL A 48 4.27 -14.47 -12.93
C VAL A 48 4.69 -13.93 -11.55
N ASN A 49 3.72 -13.62 -10.68
CA ASN A 49 3.99 -13.14 -9.32
C ASN A 49 4.61 -14.24 -8.45
N LEU A 50 4.21 -15.50 -8.66
CA LEU A 50 4.83 -16.64 -7.97
C LEU A 50 6.32 -16.80 -8.34
N PHE A 51 6.69 -16.60 -9.61
CA PHE A 51 8.09 -16.67 -10.05
C PHE A 51 8.96 -15.52 -9.55
N ARG A 52 8.37 -14.38 -9.16
CA ARG A 52 9.07 -13.23 -8.58
C ARG A 52 9.28 -13.32 -7.06
N GLY A 53 8.91 -14.44 -6.43
CA GLY A 53 8.99 -14.63 -4.97
C GLY A 53 7.66 -14.41 -4.26
N GLY A 54 6.56 -14.25 -5.00
CA GLY A 54 5.23 -13.96 -4.47
C GLY A 54 4.98 -12.46 -4.29
N PRO A 55 3.72 -12.05 -4.07
CA PRO A 55 3.38 -10.67 -3.79
C PRO A 55 4.01 -10.20 -2.46
N PRO A 56 4.39 -8.92 -2.33
CA PRO A 56 4.85 -8.36 -1.07
C PRO A 56 3.80 -8.52 0.03
N TYR A 57 4.25 -8.74 1.27
CA TYR A 57 3.37 -9.01 2.41
C TYR A 57 3.55 -8.02 3.57
N GLN A 58 4.46 -7.06 3.43
CA GLN A 58 4.82 -6.08 4.47
C GLN A 58 4.49 -4.66 4.04
N PHE A 59 4.05 -3.84 4.99
CA PHE A 59 4.01 -2.39 4.83
C PHE A 59 5.42 -1.83 4.67
N ASP A 60 5.61 -0.95 3.68
CA ASP A 60 6.88 -0.26 3.47
C ASP A 60 7.06 0.89 4.48
N LEU A 61 8.07 1.73 4.27
CA LEU A 61 8.35 2.86 5.17
C LEU A 61 7.29 3.97 5.08
N ALA A 62 6.74 4.23 3.89
CA ALA A 62 5.72 5.26 3.69
C ALA A 62 4.38 4.82 4.30
N ASP A 63 3.99 3.56 4.08
CA ASP A 63 2.81 2.95 4.70
C ASP A 63 2.88 3.05 6.23
N LYS A 64 4.02 2.68 6.83
CA LYS A 64 4.21 2.73 8.28
C LYS A 64 4.17 4.16 8.81
N HIS A 65 4.76 5.10 8.08
CA HIS A 65 4.72 6.52 8.45
C HIS A 65 3.28 7.03 8.49
N ASP A 66 2.47 6.66 7.50
CA ASP A 66 1.09 7.08 7.39
C ASP A 66 0.19 6.42 8.44
N LEU A 67 0.39 5.12 8.71
CA LEU A 67 -0.26 4.42 9.83
C LEU A 67 0.01 5.11 11.17
N GLU A 68 1.24 5.58 11.41
CA GLU A 68 1.55 6.30 12.64
C GLU A 68 0.88 7.69 12.71
N LYS A 69 0.72 8.38 11.59
CA LYS A 69 -0.05 9.64 11.53
C LYS A 69 -1.54 9.42 11.77
N ILE A 70 -2.13 8.42 11.11
CA ILE A 70 -3.54 8.02 11.29
C ILE A 70 -3.80 7.69 12.76
N LYS A 71 -2.91 6.90 13.38
CA LYS A 71 -2.98 6.54 14.80
C LYS A 71 -2.91 7.74 15.75
N LYS A 72 -2.19 8.81 15.38
CA LYS A 72 -2.12 10.06 16.13
C LYS A 72 -3.27 11.04 15.80
N GLY A 73 -4.05 10.77 14.75
CA GLY A 73 -5.06 11.70 14.25
C GLY A 73 -4.47 12.92 13.53
N GLU A 74 -3.26 12.80 12.99
CA GLU A 74 -2.53 13.85 12.27
C GLU A 74 -2.79 13.75 10.74
N TYR A 75 -4.03 13.99 10.32
CA TYR A 75 -4.49 13.94 8.92
C TYR A 75 -4.53 15.31 8.23
#